data_AF-A0A6I3A886-F1
#
_entry.id   AF-A0A6I3A886-F1
#
_cell.length_a   1.000
_cell.length_b   1.000
_cell.length_c   1.000
_cell.angle_alpha   90.00
_cell.angle_beta   90.00
_cell.angle_gamma   90.00
#
_symmetry.space_group_name_H-M   'P 1'
#
loop_
_entity.id
_entity.type
_entity.pdbx_description
1 polymer ?
#
loop_
_entity_poly.entity_id
_entity_poly.type
_entity_poly.pdbx_seq_one_letter_code
_entity_poly.pdbx_strand_id
1 'polypeptide(L)'
;MADCNETLRELQTYLDGELPDDMKYVVDEHLLDCSDCMQAFDFHAELKLVIATKCRTEAIPAGLLGKIEACFGIDPEEFAAGGGYADPDLSY
;
A
#
# COMPACT_ATOMS: atom_id res chain seq x y z
N MET A 1 15.38 -22.09 0.97
CA MET A 1 14.22 -22.40 0.12
C MET A 1 12.98 -22.01 0.88
N ALA A 2 12.43 -20.83 0.60
CA ALA A 2 11.09 -20.47 1.07
C ALA A 2 10.06 -21.40 0.41
N ASP A 3 9.04 -21.74 1.18
CA ASP A 3 7.90 -22.51 0.69
C ASP A 3 6.91 -21.58 -0.05
N CYS A 4 6.19 -22.10 -1.06
CA CYS A 4 5.21 -21.31 -1.80
C CYS A 4 4.18 -20.64 -0.86
N ASN A 5 3.80 -21.30 0.24
CA ASN A 5 2.84 -20.73 1.19
C ASN A 5 3.41 -19.52 1.94
N GLU A 6 4.71 -19.53 2.23
CA GLU A 6 5.40 -18.40 2.87
C GLU A 6 5.53 -17.24 1.89
N THR A 7 5.99 -17.51 0.67
CA THR A 7 6.09 -16.48 -0.39
C THR A 7 4.73 -15.83 -0.67
N LEU A 8 3.65 -16.61 -0.73
CA LEU A 8 2.30 -16.08 -0.95
C LEU A 8 1.79 -15.21 0.21
N ARG A 9 2.20 -15.47 1.45
CA ARG A 9 1.84 -14.62 2.60
C ARG A 9 2.57 -13.29 2.56
N GLU A 10 3.86 -13.32 2.24
CA GLU A 10 4.72 -12.12 2.20
C GLU A 10 4.54 -11.32 0.90
N LEU A 11 3.86 -11.87 -0.11
CA LEU A 11 3.74 -11.29 -1.45
C LEU A 11 3.17 -9.87 -1.45
N GLN A 12 2.18 -9.59 -0.61
CA GLN A 12 1.57 -8.25 -0.54
C GLN A 12 2.54 -7.23 0.05
N THR A 13 3.20 -7.57 1.17
CA THR A 13 4.22 -6.75 1.82
C THR A 13 5.43 -6.51 0.90
N TYR A 14 5.82 -7.53 0.13
CA TYR A 14 6.82 -7.41 -0.93
C TYR A 14 6.38 -6.41 -2.02
N LEU A 15 5.14 -6.51 -2.50
CA LEU A 15 4.59 -5.58 -3.51
C LEU A 15 4.46 -4.14 -3.00
N ASP A 16 4.25 -3.96 -1.71
CA ASP A 16 4.21 -2.65 -1.03
C ASP A 16 5.62 -2.08 -0.77
N GLY A 17 6.67 -2.90 -0.92
CA GLY A 17 8.05 -2.50 -0.67
C GLY A 17 8.38 -2.38 0.82
N GLU A 18 7.55 -2.97 1.67
CA GLU A 18 7.65 -2.92 3.13
C GLU A 18 8.36 -4.16 3.72
N LEU A 19 8.78 -5.09 2.85
CA LEU A 19 9.48 -6.31 3.27
C LEU A 19 10.96 -5.99 3.55
N PRO A 20 11.55 -6.49 4.65
CA PRO A 20 12.96 -6.24 4.95
C PRO A 20 13.88 -6.88 3.90
N ASP A 21 15.06 -6.30 3.68
CA ASP A 21 15.96 -6.64 2.57
C ASP A 21 16.38 -8.13 2.55
N ASP A 22 16.56 -8.75 3.73
CA ASP A 22 16.91 -10.16 3.85
C ASP A 22 15.78 -11.09 3.35
N MET A 23 14.53 -10.77 3.69
CA MET A 23 13.35 -11.53 3.24
C MET A 23 13.02 -11.24 1.79
N LYS A 24 13.29 -10.01 1.31
CA LYS A 24 13.13 -9.64 -0.09
C LYS A 24 13.96 -10.52 -1.02
N TYR A 25 15.22 -10.77 -0.68
CA TYR A 25 16.08 -11.67 -1.45
C TYR A 25 15.50 -13.09 -1.55
N VAL A 26 14.94 -13.60 -0.46
CA VAL A 26 14.34 -14.95 -0.40
C VAL A 26 13.09 -15.03 -1.28
N VAL A 27 12.25 -13.99 -1.27
CA VAL A 27 11.07 -13.89 -2.14
C VAL A 27 11.49 -13.78 -3.61
N ASP A 28 12.47 -12.94 -3.94
CA ASP A 28 13.00 -12.81 -5.30
C ASP A 28 13.53 -14.14 -5.84
N GLU A 29 14.32 -14.87 -5.04
CA GLU A 29 14.82 -16.20 -5.42
C GLU A 29 13.67 -17.17 -5.71
N HIS A 30 12.64 -17.19 -4.88
CA HIS A 30 11.49 -18.08 -5.05
C HIS A 30 10.64 -17.71 -6.28
N LEU A 31 10.41 -16.43 -6.54
CA LEU A 31 9.66 -15.97 -7.71
C LEU A 31 10.37 -16.34 -9.03
N LEU A 32 11.71 -16.38 -9.04
CA LEU A 32 12.49 -16.80 -10.19
C LEU A 32 12.40 -18.32 -10.46
N ASP A 33 12.26 -19.14 -9.41
CA ASP A 33 12.24 -20.61 -9.51
C ASP A 33 10.82 -21.19 -9.62
N CYS A 34 9.80 -20.48 -9.12
CA CYS A 34 8.42 -20.96 -9.07
C CYS A 34 7.47 -20.16 -9.98
N SER A 35 7.05 -20.79 -11.09
CA SER A 35 6.11 -20.18 -12.05
C SER A 35 4.72 -19.90 -11.47
N ASP A 36 4.24 -20.66 -10.48
CA ASP A 36 2.93 -20.43 -9.87
C ASP A 36 2.94 -19.16 -9.00
N CYS A 37 3.99 -18.99 -8.20
CA CYS A 37 4.18 -17.78 -7.39
C CYS A 37 4.45 -16.55 -8.26
N MET A 38 5.19 -16.71 -9.37
CA MET A 38 5.39 -15.64 -10.36
C MET A 38 4.07 -15.19 -11.00
N GLN A 39 3.19 -16.13 -11.38
CA GLN A 39 1.86 -15.78 -11.90
C GLN A 39 1.00 -15.03 -10.88
N ALA A 40 1.06 -15.44 -9.61
CA ALA A 40 0.39 -14.71 -8.53
C ALA A 40 0.94 -13.28 -8.40
N PHE A 41 2.27 -13.13 -8.38
CA PHE A 41 2.93 -11.82 -8.37
C PHE A 41 2.46 -10.93 -9.52
N ASP A 42 2.51 -11.42 -10.76
CA ASP A 42 2.13 -10.64 -11.95
C ASP A 42 0.67 -10.14 -11.84
N PHE A 43 -0.26 -11.03 -11.47
CA PHE A 43 -1.66 -10.66 -11.29
C PHE A 43 -1.84 -9.56 -10.23
N HIS A 44 -1.21 -9.71 -9.06
CA HIS A 44 -1.33 -8.73 -7.98
C HIS A 44 -0.65 -7.40 -8.34
N ALA A 45 0.48 -7.41 -9.04
CA ALA A 45 1.16 -6.23 -9.53
C ALA A 45 0.30 -5.45 -10.55
N GLU A 46 -0.30 -6.16 -11.52
CA GLU A 46 -1.22 -5.56 -12.49
C GLU A 46 -2.46 -4.97 -11.80
N LEU A 47 -3.06 -5.72 -10.87
CA LEU A 47 -4.22 -5.24 -10.12
C LEU A 47 -3.89 -3.96 -9.35
N LYS A 48 -2.75 -3.91 -8.66
CA LYS A 48 -2.28 -2.72 -7.94
C LYS A 48 -2.11 -1.53 -8.88
N LEU A 49 -1.56 -1.73 -10.08
CA LEU A 49 -1.45 -0.68 -11.09
C LEU A 49 -2.82 -0.16 -11.55
N VAL A 50 -3.78 -1.05 -11.78
CA VAL A 50 -5.15 -0.69 -12.18
C VAL A 50 -5.82 0.13 -11.09
N ILE A 51 -5.77 -0.32 -9.83
CA ILE A 51 -6.33 0.40 -8.68
C ILE A 51 -5.70 1.78 -8.56
N ALA A 52 -4.37 1.85 -8.58
CA ALA A 52 -3.65 3.11 -8.45
C ALA A 52 -3.99 4.09 -9.59
N THR A 53 -4.17 3.57 -10.81
CA THR A 53 -4.61 4.37 -11.95
C THR A 53 -6.01 4.92 -11.73
N LYS A 54 -6.96 4.06 -11.33
CA LYS A 54 -8.34 4.44 -11.07
C LYS A 54 -8.46 5.50 -9.98
N CYS A 55 -7.76 5.32 -8.86
CA CYS A 55 -7.72 6.29 -7.77
C CYS A 55 -7.15 7.66 -8.19
N ARG A 56 -6.27 7.71 -9.21
CA ARG A 56 -5.70 8.97 -9.73
C ARG A 56 -6.57 9.63 -10.79
N THR A 57 -7.31 8.85 -11.58
CA THR A 57 -8.07 9.37 -12.73
C THR A 57 -9.52 9.70 -12.41
N GLU A 58 -10.12 9.01 -11.44
CA GLU A 58 -11.52 9.18 -11.10
C GLU A 58 -11.68 10.21 -9.96
N ALA A 59 -12.80 10.92 -9.97
CA ALA A 59 -13.11 11.86 -8.89
C ALA A 59 -13.32 11.09 -7.58
N ILE A 60 -12.75 11.62 -6.49
CA ILE A 60 -12.97 11.07 -5.14
C ILE A 60 -14.48 11.09 -4.85
N PRO A 61 -15.08 9.97 -4.37
CA PRO A 61 -16.49 9.92 -4.05
C PRO A 61 -16.88 11.03 -3.07
N ALA A 62 -17.99 11.73 -3.37
CA ALA A 62 -18.49 12.80 -2.51
C ALA A 62 -18.72 12.29 -1.08
N GLY A 63 -18.18 13.01 -0.10
CA GLY A 63 -18.30 12.66 1.32
C GLY A 63 -17.35 11.57 1.81
N LEU A 64 -16.46 11.00 0.98
CA LEU A 64 -15.43 10.08 1.47
C LEU A 64 -14.44 10.79 2.39
N LEU A 65 -14.00 12.01 2.03
CA LEU A 65 -13.08 12.80 2.85
C LEU A 65 -13.67 13.10 4.23
N GLY A 66 -14.93 13.57 4.29
CA GLY A 66 -15.61 13.83 5.57
C GLY A 66 -15.78 12.60 6.46
N LYS A 67 -15.94 11.41 5.86
CA LYS A 67 -15.94 10.15 6.63
C LYS A 67 -14.56 9.81 7.20
N ILE A 68 -13.50 10.06 6.42
CA ILE A 68 -12.12 9.84 6.86
C ILE A 68 -11.79 10.80 8.00
N GLU A 69 -12.11 12.09 7.86
CA GLU A 69 -11.93 13.11 8.91
C GLU A 69 -12.66 12.73 10.20
N ALA A 70 -13.92 12.28 10.11
CA ALA A 70 -14.69 11.82 11.26
C ALA A 70 -14.08 10.59 11.95
N CYS A 71 -13.46 9.67 11.20
CA CYS A 71 -12.75 8.51 11.78
C CYS A 71 -11.52 8.93 12.60
N PHE A 72 -10.83 9.98 12.18
CA PHE A 72 -9.62 10.48 12.86
C PHE A 72 -9.92 11.55 13.92
N GLY A 73 -11.19 11.91 14.12
CA GLY A 73 -11.58 12.97 15.06
C GLY A 73 -11.04 14.35 14.65
N ILE A 74 -10.78 14.54 13.36
CA ILE A 74 -10.34 15.83 12.81
C ILE A 74 -11.59 16.68 12.63
N ASP A 75 -11.68 17.77 13.38
CA ASP A 75 -12.77 18.73 13.20
C ASP A 75 -12.55 19.51 11.89
N PRO A 76 -13.44 19.38 10.88
CA PRO A 76 -13.23 20.00 9.57
C PRO A 76 -13.19 21.54 9.62
N GLU A 77 -13.69 22.14 10.71
CA GLU A 77 -13.60 23.58 10.98
C GLU A 77 -12.16 24.03 11.29
N GLU A 78 -11.31 23.18 11.89
CA GLU A 78 -9.90 23.50 12.16
C GLU A 78 -9.05 23.53 10.87
N PHE A 79 -9.32 22.62 9.92
CA PHE A 79 -8.60 22.56 8.65
C PHE A 79 -9.01 23.70 7.70
N ALA A 80 -10.31 24.06 7.67
CA ALA A 80 -10.83 25.17 6.86
C ALA A 80 -10.35 26.55 7.36
N ALA A 81 -9.97 26.66 8.63
CA ALA A 81 -9.47 27.89 9.25
C ALA A 81 -7.98 28.20 8.93
N GLY A 82 -7.31 27.39 8.09
CA GLY A 82 -5.92 27.64 7.69
C GLY A 82 -4.89 27.24 8.76
N GLY A 83 -5.29 26.40 9.73
CA GLY A 83 -4.37 25.75 10.65
C GLY A 83 -3.65 24.62 9.93
N GLY A 84 -2.44 24.88 9.43
CA GLY A 84 -1.55 23.83 8.97
C GLY A 84 -1.37 22.79 10.08
N TYR A 85 -1.55 21.51 9.75
CA TYR A 85 -1.18 20.42 10.63
C TYR A 85 0.33 20.51 10.89
N ALA A 86 0.71 21.08 12.04
CA ALA A 86 2.07 21.02 12.53
C ALA A 86 2.26 19.62 13.10
N ASP A 87 2.81 18.73 12.28
CA ASP A 87 3.22 17.39 12.69
C ASP A 87 4.23 17.53 13.85
N PRO A 88 3.90 17.06 15.08
CA PRO A 88 4.79 17.18 16.22
C PRO A 88 5.94 16.15 16.21
N ASP A 89 5.97 15.20 15.26
CA ASP A 89 6.96 14.12 15.15
C ASP A 89 7.95 14.33 13.97
N LEU A 90 7.73 15.34 13.13
CA LEU A 90 8.70 15.78 12.12
C LEU A 90 9.87 16.55 12.76
N SER A 91 10.79 15.83 13.40
CA SER A 91 12.14 16.34 13.67
C SER A 91 12.98 16.28 12.39
N TYR A 92 13.32 17.47 11.89
CA TYR A 92 14.28 17.71 10.80
C TYR A 92 15.64 17.01 11.00
#